data_AF-G5DXZ3-F1
#
_entry.id   AF-G5DXZ3-F1
#
_cell.length_a   1.000
_cell.length_b   1.000
_cell.length_c   1.000
_cell.angle_alpha   90.00
_cell.angle_beta   90.00
_cell.angle_gamma   90.00
#
_symmetry.space_group_name_H-M   'P 1'
#
loop_
_entity.id
_entity.type
_entity.pdbx_description
1 polymer ?
#
loop_
_entity_poly.entity_id
_entity_poly.type
_entity_poly.pdbx_seq_one_letter_code
_entity_poly.pdbx_strand_id
1 'polypeptide(L)'
;AVKVKLAKKKTASGIYEYETEGPVEFIKQGLLLPYDTRTMIEQWLLINENCAQRLTRNRPMVYVIAGDIQNGKVTVNRVFHW
;
A
#
# COMPACT_ATOMS: atom_id res chain seq x y z
N ALA A 1 7.21 -7.38 4.99
CA ALA A 1 5.79 -7.75 4.82
C ALA A 1 4.98 -6.99 5.85
N VAL A 2 3.90 -6.36 5.42
CA VAL A 2 3.06 -5.49 6.25
C VAL A 2 1.59 -5.82 6.05
N LYS A 3 0.77 -5.57 7.06
CA LYS A 3 -0.68 -5.51 6.95
C LYS A 3 -1.10 -4.05 6.90
N VAL A 4 -1.91 -3.72 5.90
CA VAL A 4 -2.40 -2.36 5.63
C VAL A 4 -3.89 -2.38 5.38
N LYS A 5 -4.56 -1.32 5.80
CA LYS A 5 -5.91 -1.00 5.34
C LYS A 5 -5.79 0.04 4.24
N LEU A 6 -6.41 -0.20 3.10
CA LEU A 6 -6.45 0.74 1.99
C LEU A 6 -7.73 1.57 2.05
N ALA A 7 -7.62 2.84 1.71
CA ALA A 7 -8.73 3.74 1.50
C ALA A 7 -8.72 4.28 0.07
N LYS A 8 -9.92 4.61 -0.40
CA LYS A 8 -10.13 5.26 -1.69
C LYS A 8 -10.76 6.63 -1.43
N LYS A 9 -10.10 7.69 -1.84
CA LYS A 9 -10.52 9.07 -1.66
C LYS A 9 -10.78 9.72 -3.02
N LYS A 10 -11.88 10.46 -3.15
CA LYS A 10 -12.14 11.26 -4.35
C LYS A 10 -11.67 12.69 -4.10
N THR A 11 -10.76 13.18 -4.94
CA THR A 11 -10.25 14.54 -4.85
C THR A 11 -11.28 15.56 -5.37
N ALA A 12 -11.03 16.84 -5.12
CA ALA A 12 -11.85 17.93 -5.63
C ALA A 12 -11.90 17.97 -7.17
N SER A 13 -10.84 17.52 -7.84
CA SER A 13 -10.78 17.38 -9.30
C SER A 13 -11.50 16.14 -9.84
N GLY A 14 -12.10 15.33 -8.95
CA GLY A 14 -12.84 14.12 -9.30
C GLY A 14 -11.97 12.88 -9.56
N ILE A 15 -10.66 12.99 -9.37
CA ILE A 15 -9.69 11.90 -9.49
C ILE A 15 -9.75 11.03 -8.22
N TYR A 16 -9.52 9.73 -8.35
CA TYR A 16 -9.43 8.85 -7.19
C TYR A 16 -7.97 8.69 -6.76
N GLU A 17 -7.72 8.99 -5.49
CA GLU A 17 -6.45 8.71 -4.82
C GLU A 17 -6.62 7.49 -3.90
N TYR A 18 -5.53 6.75 -3.73
CA TYR A 18 -5.48 5.54 -2.92
C TYR A 18 -4.41 5.72 -1.86
N GLU A 19 -4.79 5.53 -0.60
CA GLU A 19 -3.93 5.78 0.55
C GLU A 19 -4.04 4.67 1.58
N THR A 20 -3.08 4.60 2.50
CA THR A 20 -3.17 3.73 3.68
C THR A 20 -3.96 4.39 4.81
N GLU A 21 -5.01 3.72 5.27
CA GLU A 21 -5.87 4.18 6.37
C GLU A 21 -5.36 3.61 7.70
N GLY A 22 -5.10 4.49 8.68
CA GLY A 22 -4.68 4.07 10.01
C GLY A 22 -3.23 3.57 10.09
N PRO A 23 -2.91 2.66 11.03
CA PRO A 23 -1.55 2.16 11.23
C PRO A 23 -1.17 1.09 10.19
N VAL A 24 0.12 1.07 9.82
CA VAL A 24 0.74 -0.02 9.05
C VAL A 24 1.32 -1.02 10.04
N GLU A 25 0.76 -2.23 10.09
CA GLU A 25 1.21 -3.30 10.98
C GLU A 25 2.35 -4.09 10.33
N PHE A 26 3.49 -4.21 10.99
CA PHE A 26 4.64 -4.93 10.44
C PHE A 26 4.58 -6.40 10.83
N ILE A 27 4.47 -7.28 9.82
CA ILE A 27 4.59 -8.73 10.00
C ILE A 27 6.06 -9.15 9.93
N LYS A 28 6.78 -8.56 8.98
CA LYS A 28 8.23 -8.73 8.84
C LYS A 28 8.84 -7.39 8.46
N GLN A 29 9.60 -6.80 9.38
CA GLN A 29 10.37 -5.60 9.13
C GLN A 29 11.59 -5.94 8.27
N GLY A 30 11.83 -5.14 7.24
CA GLY A 30 13.03 -5.22 6.41
C GLY A 30 14.15 -4.35 6.99
N LEU A 31 15.07 -3.92 6.12
CA LEU A 31 16.18 -3.03 6.50
C LEU A 31 15.75 -1.56 6.67
N LEU A 32 14.52 -1.21 6.30
CA LEU A 32 14.00 0.15 6.40
C LEU A 32 13.25 0.38 7.72
N LEU A 33 13.27 1.65 8.16
CA LEU A 33 12.46 2.08 9.28
C LEU A 33 10.96 1.99 8.93
N PRO A 34 10.09 1.87 9.95
CA PRO A 34 8.65 1.76 9.71
C PRO A 34 8.06 2.94 8.93
N TYR A 35 8.52 4.15 9.23
CA TYR A 35 8.10 5.38 8.56
C TYR A 35 8.44 5.38 7.07
N ASP A 36 9.66 4.99 6.72
CA ASP A 36 10.11 4.91 5.33
C ASP A 36 9.30 3.85 4.58
N THR A 37 9.03 2.71 5.21
CA THR A 37 8.23 1.64 4.60
C THR A 37 6.80 2.11 4.27
N ARG A 38 6.16 2.89 5.16
CA ARG A 38 4.85 3.49 4.86
C ARG A 38 4.93 4.42 3.65
N THR A 39 5.91 5.31 3.63
CA THR A 39 6.12 6.25 2.52
C THR A 39 6.32 5.52 1.20
N MET A 40 7.09 4.42 1.20
CA MET A 40 7.28 3.58 0.02
C MET A 40 5.96 2.94 -0.44
N ILE A 41 5.11 2.46 0.48
CA ILE A 41 3.81 1.87 0.10
C ILE A 41 2.90 2.91 -0.56
N GLU A 42 2.84 4.13 -0.01
CA GLU A 42 2.07 5.22 -0.62
C GLU A 42 2.58 5.58 -2.02
N GLN A 43 3.90 5.65 -2.19
CA GLN A 43 4.51 5.84 -3.50
C GLN A 43 4.17 4.69 -4.47
N TRP A 44 4.17 3.44 -4.00
CA TRP A 44 3.78 2.30 -4.82
C TRP A 44 2.32 2.39 -5.28
N LEU A 45 1.40 2.78 -4.39
CA LEU A 45 -0.02 2.94 -4.70
C LEU A 45 -0.23 4.03 -5.75
N LEU A 46 0.50 5.14 -5.65
CA LEU A 46 0.46 6.23 -6.62
C LEU A 46 1.00 5.80 -7.99
N ILE A 47 2.12 5.09 -8.04
CA ILE A 47 2.73 4.62 -9.29
C ILE A 47 1.88 3.51 -9.94
N ASN A 48 1.26 2.66 -9.13
CA ASN A 48 0.52 1.47 -9.58
C ASN A 48 -0.99 1.64 -9.38
N GLU A 49 -1.55 2.74 -9.87
CA GLU A 49 -2.95 3.12 -9.67
C GLU A 49 -3.93 2.00 -10.08
N ASN A 50 -3.67 1.31 -11.20
CA ASN A 50 -4.49 0.18 -11.65
C ASN A 50 -4.55 -0.97 -10.61
N CYS A 51 -3.43 -1.24 -9.93
CA CYS A 51 -3.39 -2.24 -8.85
C CYS A 51 -4.15 -1.73 -7.63
N ALA A 52 -3.93 -0.48 -7.21
CA ALA A 52 -4.62 0.13 -6.09
C ALA A 52 -6.16 0.17 -6.30
N GLN A 53 -6.60 0.50 -7.52
CA GLN A 53 -8.00 0.46 -7.90
C GLN A 53 -8.57 -0.97 -7.78
N ARG A 54 -7.83 -2.00 -8.22
CA ARG A 54 -8.29 -3.39 -8.09
C ARG A 54 -8.39 -3.83 -6.64
N LEU A 55 -7.43 -3.46 -5.80
CA LEU A 55 -7.44 -3.79 -4.38
C LEU A 55 -8.58 -3.10 -3.63
N THR A 56 -8.94 -1.87 -3.98
CA THR A 56 -10.05 -1.15 -3.32
C THR A 56 -11.45 -1.55 -3.80
N ARG A 57 -11.58 -2.47 -4.77
CA ARG A 57 -12.89 -3.01 -5.19
C ARG A 57 -13.45 -4.05 -4.22
N ASN A 58 -12.59 -4.79 -3.52
CA ASN A 58 -13.01 -5.87 -2.63
C ASN A 58 -13.04 -5.38 -1.18
N ARG A 59 -14.05 -5.80 -0.41
CA ARG A 59 -14.13 -5.53 1.02
C ARG A 59 -13.92 -6.82 1.83
N PRO A 60 -13.31 -6.76 3.03
CA PRO A 60 -12.68 -5.57 3.62
C PRO A 60 -11.42 -5.16 2.84
N MET A 61 -11.11 -3.86 2.78
CA MET A 61 -9.94 -3.35 2.06
C MET A 61 -8.65 -3.53 2.88
N VAL A 62 -8.50 -4.68 3.55
CA VAL A 62 -7.35 -5.00 4.40
C VAL A 62 -6.52 -6.06 3.69
N TYR A 63 -5.22 -5.81 3.59
CA TYR A 63 -4.31 -6.64 2.82
C TYR A 63 -3.01 -6.85 3.55
N VAL A 64 -2.42 -8.03 3.37
CA VAL A 64 -1.00 -8.27 3.65
C VAL A 64 -0.21 -8.12 2.37
N ILE A 65 0.70 -7.16 2.36
CA ILE A 65 1.57 -6.85 1.24
C ILE A 65 2.99 -7.27 1.57
N ALA A 66 3.59 -8.07 0.70
CA ALA A 66 4.98 -8.48 0.79
C ALA A 66 5.71 -8.17 -0.53
N GLY A 67 6.92 -7.66 -0.38
CA GLY A 67 7.72 -7.17 -1.49
C GLY A 67 9.10 -6.77 -1.02
N ASP A 68 9.88 -6.27 -1.97
CA ASP A 68 11.26 -5.85 -1.78
C ASP A 68 11.37 -4.35 -2.01
N ILE A 69 12.32 -3.74 -1.30
CA ILE A 69 12.66 -2.33 -1.50
C ILE A 69 14.16 -2.27 -1.81
N GLN A 70 14.51 -1.71 -2.97
CA GLN A 70 15.89 -1.61 -3.46
C GLN A 70 16.10 -0.21 -4.04
N ASN A 71 17.14 0.50 -3.59
CA ASN A 71 17.50 1.85 -4.07
C ASN A 71 16.31 2.83 -4.10
N GLY A 72 15.48 2.83 -3.05
CA GLY A 72 14.28 3.68 -2.96
C GLY A 72 13.12 3.28 -3.89
N LYS A 73 13.23 2.15 -4.59
CA LYS A 73 12.16 1.58 -5.41
C LYS A 73 11.54 0.39 -4.71
N VAL A 74 10.23 0.44 -4.57
CA VAL A 74 9.40 -0.61 -3.99
C VAL A 74 8.82 -1.51 -5.07
N THR A 75 8.94 -2.82 -4.88
CA THR A 75 8.34 -3.84 -5.75
C THR A 75 7.48 -4.75 -4.89
N VAL A 76 6.17 -4.73 -5.13
CA VAL A 76 5.23 -5.62 -4.45
C VAL A 76 5.17 -6.94 -5.22
N ASN A 77 5.55 -8.04 -4.56
CA ASN A 77 5.60 -9.38 -5.16
C ASN A 77 4.38 -10.23 -4.80
N ARG A 78 3.81 -10.01 -3.60
CA ARG A 78 2.68 -10.78 -3.09
C ARG A 78 1.69 -9.87 -2.37
N VAL A 79 0.41 -10.08 -2.65
CA VAL A 79 -0.70 -9.42 -1.98
C VAL A 79 -1.70 -10.49 -1.55
N PHE A 80 -2.00 -10.53 -0.25
CA PHE A 80 -2.98 -11.44 0.33
C PHE A 80 -4.13 -10.61 0.88
N HIS A 81 -5.35 -11.00 0.56
CA HIS A 81 -6.55 -10.44 1.18
C HIS A 81 -6.66 -10.97 2.62
N TRP A 82 -6.99 -10.09 3.57
CA TRP A 82 -7.08 -10.43 5.00
C TRP A 82 -8.51 -10.67 5.45
#